data_AF-A0A3M0ZZ27-F1
#
_entry.id   AF-A0A3M0ZZ27-F1
#
_cell.length_a   1.000
_cell.length_b   1.000
_cell.length_c   1.000
_cell.angle_alpha   90.00
_cell.angle_beta   90.00
_cell.angle_gamma   90.00
#
_symmetry.space_group_name_H-M   'P 1'
#
loop_
_entity.id
_entity.type
_entity.pdbx_description
1 polymer ?
#
loop_
_entity_poly.entity_id
_entity_poly.type
_entity_poly.pdbx_seq_one_letter_code
_entity_poly.pdbx_strand_id
1 'polypeptide(L)'
;MATRTGITRRMKGALVPATFVGLLVYLAYHALQGSNGLWALRELDARAVVLGRQAAELHAARQALEARVALLRPDNLDPDLLDEEARRLLGFVHPDEVVILTPRGEPAK
;
A
#
# COMPACT_ATOMS: atom_id res chain seq x y z
N MET A 1 48.39 -23.69 56.27
CA MET A 1 48.80 -22.89 55.09
C MET A 1 48.88 -23.79 53.86
N ALA A 2 47.77 -24.05 53.14
CA ALA A 2 47.80 -24.76 51.84
C ALA A 2 46.44 -24.68 51.11
N THR A 3 45.98 -23.48 50.73
CA THR A 3 44.75 -23.32 49.91
C THR A 3 44.91 -22.39 48.71
N ARG A 4 46.10 -21.79 48.52
CA ARG A 4 46.31 -20.75 47.52
C ARG A 4 46.42 -21.27 46.07
N THR A 5 46.77 -22.54 45.86
CA THR A 5 47.03 -23.12 44.53
C THR A 5 45.76 -23.54 43.78
N GLY A 6 44.67 -23.88 44.50
CA GLY A 6 43.42 -24.35 43.88
C GLY A 6 42.60 -23.23 43.22
N ILE A 7 42.63 -22.03 43.80
CA ILE A 7 41.88 -20.87 43.31
C ILE A 7 42.47 -20.36 41.99
N THR A 8 43.79 -20.25 41.87
CA THR A 8 44.44 -19.74 40.65
C THR A 8 44.24 -20.66 39.45
N ARG A 9 44.17 -21.98 39.66
CA ARG A 9 43.85 -22.97 38.61
C ARG A 9 42.39 -22.90 38.16
N ARG A 10 41.45 -22.69 39.10
CA ARG A 10 40.02 -22.46 38.79
C ARG A 10 39.80 -21.12 38.07
N MET A 11 40.50 -20.06 38.46
CA MET A 11 40.43 -18.75 37.80
C MET A 11 40.96 -18.80 36.36
N LYS A 12 42.06 -19.53 36.11
CA LYS A 12 42.54 -19.75 34.73
C LYS A 12 41.58 -20.61 33.90
N GLY A 13 40.92 -21.59 34.51
CA GLY A 13 39.89 -22.41 33.85
C GLY A 13 38.58 -21.65 33.55
N ALA A 14 38.29 -20.58 34.30
CA ALA A 14 37.10 -19.76 34.10
C ALA A 14 37.24 -18.72 32.98
N LEU A 15 38.44 -18.48 32.45
CA LEU A 15 38.67 -17.48 31.41
C LEU A 15 37.93 -17.80 30.11
N VAL A 16 38.02 -19.07 29.66
CA VAL A 16 37.35 -19.53 28.45
C VAL A 16 35.82 -19.37 28.55
N PRO A 17 35.12 -19.93 29.56
CA PRO A 17 33.68 -19.76 29.67
C PRO A 17 33.27 -18.29 29.86
N ALA A 18 34.06 -17.47 30.59
CA ALA A 18 33.78 -16.04 30.73
C ALA A 18 33.82 -15.31 29.38
N THR A 19 34.78 -15.63 28.51
CA THR A 19 34.85 -15.08 27.15
C THR A 19 33.62 -15.47 26.33
N PHE A 20 33.19 -16.73 26.38
CA PHE A 20 31.99 -17.18 25.69
C PHE A 20 30.73 -16.47 26.19
N VAL A 21 30.59 -16.29 27.51
CA VAL A 21 29.48 -15.51 28.08
C VAL A 21 29.52 -14.07 27.57
N GLY A 22 30.69 -13.43 27.52
CA GLY A 22 30.84 -12.09 26.96
C GLY A 22 30.43 -12.00 25.50
N LEU A 23 30.82 -12.97 24.68
CA LEU A 23 30.40 -13.05 23.28
C LEU A 23 28.89 -13.23 23.13
N LEU A 24 28.27 -14.10 23.95
CA LEU A 24 26.82 -14.30 23.94
C LEU A 24 26.08 -13.02 24.31
N VAL A 25 26.55 -12.29 25.32
CA VAL A 25 25.97 -11.00 25.71
C VAL A 25 26.11 -9.97 24.58
N TYR A 26 27.27 -9.90 23.95
CA TYR A 26 27.50 -9.00 22.81
C TYR A 26 26.59 -9.32 21.61
N LEU A 27 26.48 -10.60 21.24
CA LEU A 27 25.57 -11.04 20.19
C LEU A 27 24.11 -10.76 20.56
N ALA A 28 23.69 -11.04 21.80
CA ALA A 28 22.33 -10.78 22.26
C ALA A 28 22.00 -9.28 22.22
N TYR A 29 22.92 -8.42 22.66
CA TYR A 29 22.77 -6.97 22.54
C TYR A 29 22.60 -6.54 21.09
N HIS A 30 23.46 -7.01 20.18
CA HIS A 30 23.34 -6.67 18.75
C HIS A 30 22.11 -7.29 18.07
N ALA A 31 21.64 -8.46 18.52
CA ALA A 31 20.40 -9.07 18.04
C ALA A 31 19.15 -8.30 18.49
N LEU A 32 19.23 -7.58 19.62
CA LEU A 32 18.18 -6.69 20.07
C LEU A 32 18.27 -5.33 19.36
N GLN A 33 19.44 -4.68 19.39
CA GLN A 33 19.64 -3.30 18.92
C GLN A 33 19.98 -3.15 17.43
N GLY A 34 20.24 -4.23 16.71
CA GLY A 34 20.62 -4.20 15.31
C GLY A 34 19.48 -3.79 14.37
N SER A 35 19.84 -3.34 13.17
CA SER A 35 18.89 -2.99 12.10
C SER A 35 18.04 -4.18 11.62
N ASN A 36 18.49 -5.41 11.86
CA ASN A 36 17.77 -6.66 11.62
C ASN A 36 17.37 -7.36 12.93
N GLY A 37 17.37 -6.62 14.04
CA GLY A 37 17.06 -7.15 15.35
C GLY A 37 15.56 -7.35 15.58
N LEU A 38 15.22 -7.88 16.76
CA LEU A 38 13.82 -8.18 17.12
C LEU A 38 12.90 -6.94 17.05
N TRP A 39 13.43 -5.76 17.39
CA TRP A 39 12.69 -4.50 17.29
C TRP A 39 12.39 -4.11 15.85
N ALA A 40 13.35 -4.29 14.93
CA ALA A 40 13.16 -4.02 13.51
C ALA A 40 12.12 -4.96 12.89
N LEU A 41 12.11 -6.23 13.29
CA LEU A 41 11.09 -7.19 12.86
C LEU A 41 9.68 -6.71 13.27
N ARG A 42 9.50 -6.26 14.52
CA ARG A 42 8.20 -5.76 14.99
C ARG A 42 7.72 -4.53 14.21
N GLU A 43 8.63 -3.60 13.92
CA GLU A 43 8.33 -2.42 13.12
C GLU A 43 7.96 -2.79 11.68
N LEU A 44 8.68 -3.75 11.08
CA LEU A 44 8.38 -4.27 9.74
C LEU A 44 7.00 -4.95 9.69
N ASP A 45 6.68 -5.78 10.69
CA ASP A 45 5.37 -6.43 10.78
C ASP A 45 4.24 -5.40 10.89
N ALA A 46 4.42 -4.37 11.73
CA ALA A 46 3.44 -3.28 11.85
C ALA A 46 3.24 -2.54 10.52
N ARG A 47 4.33 -2.23 9.81
CA ARG A 47 4.27 -1.60 8.48
C ARG A 47 3.61 -2.50 7.44
N ALA A 48 3.89 -3.79 7.46
CA ALA A 48 3.28 -4.76 6.55
C ALA A 48 1.76 -4.81 6.74
N VAL A 49 1.28 -4.77 8.01
CA VAL A 49 -0.17 -4.69 8.30
C VAL A 49 -0.78 -3.41 7.75
N VAL A 50 -0.14 -2.26 7.95
CA VAL A 50 -0.65 -0.97 7.44
C VAL A 50 -0.70 -0.95 5.91
N LEU A 51 0.38 -1.35 5.26
CA LEU A 51 0.46 -1.40 3.79
C LEU A 51 -0.54 -2.42 3.21
N GLY A 52 -0.74 -3.56 3.88
CA GLY A 52 -1.73 -4.55 3.48
C GLY A 52 -3.16 -3.98 3.50
N ARG A 53 -3.50 -3.18 4.51
CA ARG A 53 -4.79 -2.49 4.57
C ARG A 53 -4.95 -1.46 3.46
N GLN A 54 -3.94 -0.63 3.24
CA GLN A 54 -3.96 0.38 2.17
C GLN A 54 -4.11 -0.29 0.80
N ALA A 55 -3.40 -1.38 0.55
CA ALA A 55 -3.50 -2.14 -0.69
C ALA A 55 -4.92 -2.70 -0.88
N ALA A 56 -5.54 -3.24 0.17
CA ALA A 56 -6.91 -3.75 0.12
C ALA A 56 -7.93 -2.64 -0.19
N GLU A 57 -7.81 -1.48 0.46
CA GLU A 57 -8.66 -0.31 0.19
C GLU A 57 -8.51 0.18 -1.25
N LEU A 58 -7.28 0.32 -1.73
CA LEU A 58 -7.00 0.73 -3.10
C LEU A 58 -7.52 -0.27 -4.12
N HIS A 59 -7.41 -1.57 -3.82
CA HIS A 59 -7.93 -2.62 -4.67
C HIS A 59 -9.46 -2.56 -4.76
N ALA A 60 -10.15 -2.36 -3.64
CA ALA A 60 -11.60 -2.19 -3.61
C ALA A 60 -12.05 -0.94 -4.40
N ALA A 61 -11.35 0.18 -4.23
CA ALA A 61 -11.62 1.41 -4.98
C ALA A 61 -11.42 1.20 -6.49
N ARG A 62 -10.33 0.52 -6.87
CA ARG A 62 -10.07 0.14 -8.26
C ARG A 62 -11.18 -0.73 -8.83
N GLN A 63 -11.60 -1.79 -8.13
CA GLN A 63 -12.69 -2.66 -8.58
C GLN A 63 -14.00 -1.90 -8.76
N ALA A 64 -14.33 -0.98 -7.85
CA ALA A 64 -15.52 -0.14 -7.97
C ALA A 64 -15.46 0.77 -9.20
N LEU A 65 -14.29 1.35 -9.50
CA LEU A 65 -14.07 2.14 -10.71
C LEU A 65 -14.10 1.29 -11.97
N GLU A 66 -13.50 0.11 -11.96
CA GLU A 66 -13.55 -0.83 -13.08
C GLU A 66 -14.99 -1.27 -13.38
N ALA A 67 -15.80 -1.53 -12.35
CA ALA A 67 -17.23 -1.81 -12.51
C ALA A 67 -17.98 -0.62 -13.15
N ARG A 68 -17.71 0.62 -12.70
CA ARG A 68 -18.30 1.83 -13.29
C ARG A 68 -17.86 2.05 -14.73
N VAL A 69 -16.58 1.86 -15.02
CA VAL A 69 -16.03 1.97 -16.38
C VAL A 69 -16.59 0.88 -17.27
N ALA A 70 -16.78 -0.35 -16.77
CA ALA A 70 -17.41 -1.43 -17.52
C ALA A 70 -18.85 -1.08 -17.93
N LEU A 71 -19.60 -0.35 -17.09
CA LEU A 71 -20.92 0.20 -17.46
C LEU A 71 -20.84 1.31 -18.53
N LEU A 72 -19.68 1.92 -18.73
CA LEU A 72 -19.43 2.99 -19.70
C LEU A 72 -18.65 2.50 -20.94
N ARG A 73 -18.28 1.21 -21.02
CA ARG A 73 -17.46 0.69 -22.12
C ARG A 73 -18.29 0.58 -23.42
N PRO A 74 -17.72 1.04 -24.56
CA PRO A 74 -18.39 1.11 -25.85
C PRO A 74 -18.64 -0.22 -26.56
N ASP A 75 -18.13 -1.33 -26.02
CA ASP A 75 -18.53 -2.66 -26.49
C ASP A 75 -20.05 -2.91 -26.25
N ASN A 76 -20.72 -2.05 -25.47
CA ASN A 76 -22.17 -1.96 -25.26
C ASN A 76 -22.72 -0.51 -25.24
N LEU A 77 -21.93 0.51 -25.62
CA LEU A 77 -22.37 1.92 -25.63
C LEU A 77 -22.82 2.28 -27.04
N ASP A 78 -24.09 2.61 -27.18
CA ASP A 78 -24.70 2.97 -28.45
C ASP A 78 -24.05 4.25 -29.01
N PRO A 79 -23.45 4.22 -30.21
CA PRO A 79 -22.88 5.41 -30.84
C PRO A 79 -23.89 6.56 -30.98
N ASP A 80 -25.19 6.27 -31.09
CA ASP A 80 -26.23 7.31 -31.14
C ASP A 80 -26.32 8.05 -29.79
N LEU A 81 -26.10 7.36 -28.67
CA LEU A 81 -26.13 7.95 -27.33
C LEU A 81 -24.91 8.86 -27.07
N LEU A 82 -23.77 8.53 -27.68
CA LEU A 82 -22.57 9.38 -27.67
C LEU A 82 -22.78 10.65 -28.50
N ASP A 83 -23.41 10.52 -29.67
CA ASP A 83 -23.70 11.65 -30.55
C ASP A 83 -24.72 12.61 -29.92
N GLU A 84 -25.75 12.08 -29.26
CA GLU A 84 -26.70 12.86 -28.47
C GLU A 84 -26.03 13.63 -27.32
N GLU A 85 -25.14 12.99 -26.54
CA GLU A 85 -24.48 13.68 -25.43
C GLU A 85 -23.44 14.70 -25.93
N ALA A 86 -22.81 14.47 -27.09
CA ALA A 86 -21.95 15.45 -27.76
C ALA A 86 -22.75 16.67 -28.28
N ARG A 87 -23.92 16.45 -28.91
CA ARG A 87 -24.84 17.53 -29.30
C ARG A 87 -25.33 18.30 -28.09
N ARG A 88 -25.69 17.61 -27.01
CA ARG A 88 -26.26 18.21 -25.81
C ARG A 88 -25.26 19.01 -24.98
N LEU A 89 -24.05 18.49 -24.76
CA LEU A 89 -23.04 19.14 -23.92
C LEU A 89 -22.17 20.13 -24.68
N LEU A 90 -21.79 19.80 -25.91
CA LEU A 90 -20.83 20.57 -26.69
C LEU A 90 -21.48 21.39 -27.81
N GLY A 91 -22.78 21.20 -28.07
CA GLY A 91 -23.45 21.81 -29.21
C GLY A 91 -22.86 21.35 -30.55
N PHE A 92 -22.25 20.15 -30.56
CA PHE A 92 -21.59 19.62 -31.76
C PHE A 92 -22.66 19.31 -32.81
N VAL A 93 -22.49 19.82 -34.02
CA VAL A 93 -23.43 19.68 -35.15
C VAL A 93 -22.60 19.35 -36.39
N HIS A 94 -23.04 18.36 -37.17
CA HIS A 94 -22.30 17.99 -38.38
C HIS A 94 -22.38 19.14 -39.40
N PRO A 95 -21.34 19.40 -40.22
CA PRO A 95 -21.36 20.47 -41.23
C PRO A 95 -22.54 20.43 -42.21
N ASP A 96 -23.22 19.28 -42.35
CA ASP A 96 -24.37 19.09 -43.23
C ASP A 96 -25.74 19.22 -42.50
N GLU A 97 -25.76 19.59 -41.23
CA GLU A 97 -26.97 19.65 -40.41
C GLU A 97 -27.52 21.08 -40.22
N VAL A 98 -28.84 21.20 -40.16
CA VAL A 98 -29.54 22.48 -40.05
C VAL A 98 -30.09 22.69 -38.64
N VAL A 99 -29.61 23.72 -37.95
CA VAL A 99 -30.08 24.08 -36.60
C VAL A 99 -31.37 24.92 -36.70
N ILE A 100 -32.49 24.38 -36.22
CA ILE A 100 -33.77 25.09 -36.14
C ILE A 100 -33.91 25.73 -34.75
N LEU A 101 -33.62 27.02 -34.66
CA LEU A 101 -33.89 27.81 -33.45
C LEU A 101 -35.38 28.16 -33.39
N THR A 102 -36.16 27.39 -32.64
CA THR A 102 -37.58 27.70 -32.42
C THR A 102 -37.69 28.86 -31.41
N PRO A 103 -38.42 29.94 -31.74
CA PRO A 103 -38.68 31.03 -30.79
C PRO A 103 -39.47 30.50 -29.60
N ARG A 104 -38.94 30.74 -28.40
CA ARG A 104 -39.55 30.30 -27.13
C ARG A 104 -40.82 31.08 -26.86
N GLY A 105 -41.96 30.39 -26.94
CA GLY A 105 -43.17 30.68 -26.15
C GLY A 105 -44.29 31.42 -26.87
N GLU A 106 -45.20 30.65 -27.47
CA GLU A 106 -46.63 31.00 -27.43
C GLU A 106 -47.39 29.76 -26.91
N PRO A 107 -48.05 29.83 -25.73
CA PRO A 107 -48.88 28.73 -25.27
C PRO A 107 -50.10 28.59 -26.19
N ALA A 108 -50.32 27.38 -26.70
CA ALA A 108 -51.52 27.03 -27.44
C ALA A 108 -52.76 27.33 -26.58
N LYS A 109 -53.67 28.13 -27.15
CA LYS A 109 -54.93 28.57 -26.55
C LYS A 109 -55.97 27.46 -26.52
#